data_AF-A0A0B1TBG1-F1
#
_entry.id   AF-A0A0B1TBG1-F1
#
_cell.length_a   1.000
_cell.length_b   1.000
_cell.length_c   1.000
_cell.angle_alpha   90.00
_cell.angle_beta   90.00
_cell.angle_gamma   90.00
#
_symmetry.space_group_name_H-M   'P 1'
#
loop_
_entity.id
_entity.type
_entity.pdbx_description
1 polymer ?
#
loop_
_entity_poly.entity_id
_entity_poly.type
_entity_poly.pdbx_seq_one_letter_code
_entity_poly.pdbx_strand_id
1 'polypeptide(L)'
;ESCFFSGLCLEKRVFYRLISGFHSAITISIAAHNYKAPPAGFGAGTWFRNTEMFAGRFGTKWSWEGPQRLKNVYFVFLVELRALLKVGPYLQNELFYTGNEKEDVETRVAVDELLGIIRQFPDQFDENELFTVCLKKYSYLIKRVLVLDELSLRLKQYYLLRAHSFIVFASKF
;
A
#
# COMPACT_ATOMS: atom_id res chain seq x y z
N GLU A 1 -5.94 -12.81 -32.59
CA GLU A 1 -4.48 -12.60 -32.53
C GLU A 1 -4.06 -11.11 -32.44
N SER A 2 -4.85 -10.23 -31.82
CA SER A 2 -4.62 -8.77 -31.89
C SER A 2 -3.92 -8.15 -30.68
N CYS A 3 -3.47 -8.94 -29.70
CA CYS A 3 -2.92 -8.40 -28.44
C CYS A 3 -1.37 -8.37 -28.37
N PHE A 4 -0.64 -8.86 -29.38
CA PHE A 4 0.79 -9.12 -29.16
C PHE A 4 1.69 -7.87 -29.17
N PHE A 5 1.28 -6.74 -29.78
CA PHE A 5 2.13 -5.55 -29.89
C PHE A 5 1.55 -4.26 -29.25
N SER A 6 0.23 -4.08 -29.21
CA SER A 6 -0.41 -2.88 -28.65
C SER A 6 -0.63 -2.96 -27.14
N GLY A 7 -0.92 -4.16 -26.60
CA GLY A 7 -1.12 -4.38 -25.16
C GLY A 7 0.17 -4.28 -24.35
N LEU A 8 1.27 -4.87 -24.80
CA LEU A 8 2.55 -4.89 -24.05
C LEU A 8 3.02 -3.51 -23.54
N CYS A 9 2.72 -2.43 -24.27
CA CYS A 9 3.06 -1.07 -23.87
C CYS A 9 2.25 -0.55 -22.66
N LEU A 10 0.97 -0.92 -22.57
CA LEU A 10 0.09 -0.48 -21.47
C LEU A 10 0.38 -1.28 -20.21
N GLU A 11 0.46 -2.61 -20.28
CA GLU A 11 0.78 -3.43 -19.10
C GLU A 11 2.21 -3.18 -18.59
N LYS A 12 3.18 -2.91 -19.46
CA LYS A 12 4.52 -2.47 -19.03
C LYS A 12 4.46 -1.12 -18.28
N ARG A 13 3.61 -0.20 -18.73
CA ARG A 13 3.41 1.11 -18.08
C ARG A 13 2.72 0.96 -16.73
N VAL A 14 1.67 0.15 -16.64
CA VAL A 14 0.96 -0.16 -15.39
C VAL A 14 1.91 -0.82 -14.40
N PHE A 15 2.65 -1.85 -14.84
CA PHE A 15 3.63 -2.53 -14.01
C PHE A 15 4.72 -1.57 -13.50
N TYR A 16 5.26 -0.71 -14.36
CA TYR A 16 6.22 0.31 -13.94
C TYR A 16 5.65 1.27 -12.90
N ARG A 17 4.40 1.74 -13.09
CA ARG A 17 3.74 2.62 -12.12
C ARG A 17 3.52 1.93 -10.78
N LEU A 18 3.15 0.65 -10.77
CA LEU A 18 3.02 -0.14 -9.54
C LEU A 18 4.35 -0.24 -8.78
N ILE A 19 5.41 -0.70 -9.45
CA ILE A 19 6.74 -0.84 -8.83
C ILE A 19 7.28 0.52 -8.37
N SER A 20 7.10 1.57 -9.18
CA SER A 20 7.52 2.93 -8.83
C SER A 20 6.76 3.47 -7.63
N GLY A 21 5.44 3.25 -7.56
CA GLY A 21 4.60 3.63 -6.43
C GLY A 21 5.00 2.89 -5.16
N PHE A 22 5.22 1.58 -5.26
CA PHE A 22 5.63 0.75 -4.13
C PHE A 22 7.00 1.16 -3.56
N HIS A 23 8.00 1.34 -4.43
CA HIS A 23 9.33 1.82 -4.02
C HIS A 23 9.25 3.21 -3.36
N SER A 24 8.38 4.07 -3.88
CA SER A 24 8.11 5.38 -3.31
C SER A 24 7.45 5.27 -1.93
N ALA A 25 6.46 4.39 -1.75
CA ALA A 25 5.79 4.16 -0.48
C ALA A 25 6.75 3.68 0.62
N ILE A 26 7.66 2.74 0.30
CA ILE A 26 8.73 2.30 1.23
C ILE A 26 9.60 3.49 1.65
N THR A 27 10.03 4.30 0.68
CA THR A 27 10.88 5.46 0.93
C THR A 27 10.18 6.49 1.83
N ILE A 28 8.88 6.72 1.61
CA ILE A 28 8.06 7.60 2.45
C ILE A 28 7.98 7.04 3.88
N SER A 29 7.76 5.73 4.03
CA SER A 29 7.71 5.08 5.34
C SER A 29 9.02 5.24 6.12
N ILE A 30 10.17 5.08 5.45
CA ILE A 30 11.50 5.28 6.06
C ILE A 30 11.69 6.76 6.44
N ALA A 31 11.24 7.70 5.61
CA ALA A 31 11.31 9.12 5.93
C ALA A 31 10.39 9.48 7.12
N ALA A 32 9.23 8.85 7.24
CA ALA A 32 8.30 9.07 8.34
C ALA A 32 8.80 8.48 9.67
N HIS A 33 9.49 7.33 9.61
CA HIS A 33 10.02 6.58 10.74
C HIS A 33 11.52 6.40 10.61
N ASN A 34 12.27 7.50 10.60
CA ASN A 34 13.72 7.44 10.51
C ASN A 34 14.32 7.22 11.91
N TYR A 35 15.42 6.49 12.01
CA TYR A 35 16.07 6.18 13.28
C TYR A 35 17.39 6.95 13.42
N LYS A 36 17.51 7.72 14.48
CA LYS A 36 18.77 8.37 14.87
C LYS A 36 19.42 7.60 16.01
N ALA A 37 20.59 7.03 15.73
CA ALA A 37 21.41 6.37 16.74
C ALA A 37 21.85 7.37 17.83
N PRO A 38 22.05 6.91 19.08
CA PRO A 38 22.50 7.77 20.16
C PRO A 38 23.92 8.32 19.89
N PRO A 39 24.23 9.55 20.36
CA PRO A 39 25.47 10.27 20.02
C PRO A 39 26.77 9.53 20.32
N ALA A 40 26.76 8.63 21.32
CA ALA A 40 27.93 7.90 21.78
C ALA A 40 27.80 6.38 21.57
N GLY A 41 26.83 5.90 20.78
CA GLY A 41 26.59 4.47 20.54
C GLY A 41 26.00 3.67 21.71
N PHE A 42 26.01 4.24 22.92
CA PHE A 42 25.36 3.69 24.10
C PHE A 42 24.07 4.46 24.42
N GLY A 43 22.95 3.74 24.57
CA GLY A 43 21.63 4.30 24.91
C GLY A 43 20.52 3.92 23.92
N ALA A 44 19.30 4.39 24.18
CA ALA A 44 18.18 4.23 23.25
C ALA A 44 18.23 5.32 22.18
N GLY A 45 18.19 4.93 20.89
CA GLY A 45 18.03 5.89 19.81
C GLY A 45 16.60 6.42 19.71
N THR A 46 16.43 7.44 18.87
CA THR A 46 15.14 8.12 18.72
C THR A 46 14.59 7.94 17.31
N TRP A 47 13.30 7.66 17.23
CA TRP A 47 12.57 7.66 15.96
C TRP A 47 12.06 9.07 15.68
N PHE A 48 12.27 9.56 14.47
CA PHE A 48 11.88 10.91 14.07
C PHE A 48 11.41 10.96 12.63
N ARG A 49 10.65 11.99 12.29
CA ARG A 49 10.21 12.28 10.92
C ARG A 49 11.28 13.10 10.22
N ASN A 50 11.91 12.51 9.21
CA ASN A 50 12.93 13.15 8.38
C ASN A 50 12.29 13.86 7.17
N THR A 51 11.85 15.10 7.37
CA THR A 51 11.24 15.92 6.32
C THR A 51 12.23 16.31 5.23
N GLU A 52 13.51 16.45 5.56
CA GLU A 52 14.58 16.77 4.61
C GLU A 52 14.82 15.62 3.62
N MET A 53 14.87 14.38 4.11
CA MET A 53 14.95 13.19 3.26
C MET A 53 13.75 13.11 2.32
N PHE A 54 12.53 13.34 2.84
CA PHE A 54 11.33 13.34 2.02
C PHE A 54 11.39 14.41 0.92
N ALA A 55 11.70 15.65 1.28
CA ALA A 55 11.81 16.76 0.34
C ALA A 55 12.93 16.55 -0.68
N GLY A 56 14.06 15.95 -0.27
CA GLY A 56 15.16 15.62 -1.16
C GLY A 56 14.83 14.53 -2.19
N ARG A 57 13.94 13.58 -1.84
CA ARG A 57 13.57 12.45 -2.71
C ARG A 57 12.35 12.73 -3.59
N PHE A 58 11.40 13.53 -3.11
CA PHE A 58 10.12 13.79 -3.78
C PHE A 58 9.91 15.26 -4.19
N GLY A 59 10.77 16.17 -3.73
CA GLY A 59 10.79 17.54 -4.20
C GLY A 59 11.41 17.67 -5.60
N THR A 60 11.29 18.87 -6.17
CA THR A 60 11.79 19.20 -7.51
C THR A 60 13.24 19.70 -7.52
N LYS A 61 13.89 19.75 -6.35
CA LYS A 61 15.25 20.30 -6.18
C LYS A 61 16.30 19.57 -7.01
N TRP A 62 16.20 18.25 -7.13
CA TRP A 62 17.18 17.41 -7.81
C TRP A 62 16.64 16.70 -9.05
N SER A 63 15.33 16.48 -9.13
CA SER A 63 14.66 15.85 -10.27
C SER A 63 13.20 16.28 -10.34
N TRP A 64 12.69 16.48 -11.55
CA TRP A 64 11.27 16.78 -11.79
C TRP A 64 10.37 15.55 -11.60
N GLU A 65 10.95 14.35 -11.41
CA GLU A 65 10.20 13.10 -11.24
C GLU A 65 9.56 12.95 -9.85
N GLY A 66 9.98 13.74 -8.86
CA GLY A 66 9.50 13.62 -7.48
C GLY A 66 7.96 13.64 -7.35
N PRO A 67 7.27 14.66 -7.89
CA PRO A 67 5.81 14.69 -7.93
C PRO A 67 5.18 13.54 -8.73
N GLN A 68 5.83 13.06 -9.79
CA GLN A 68 5.33 11.92 -10.58
C GLN A 68 5.39 10.62 -9.79
N ARG A 69 6.43 10.42 -8.98
CA ARG A 69 6.56 9.28 -8.06
C ARG A 69 5.46 9.29 -6.99
N LEU A 70 5.11 10.46 -6.46
CA LEU A 70 3.96 10.61 -5.55
C LEU A 70 2.64 10.24 -6.23
N LYS A 71 2.41 10.66 -7.49
CA LYS A 71 1.24 10.22 -8.27
C LYS A 71 1.19 8.70 -8.45
N ASN A 72 2.35 8.04 -8.56
CA ASN A 72 2.41 6.58 -8.64
C ASN A 72 2.05 5.90 -7.31
N VAL A 73 2.31 6.53 -6.15
CA VAL A 73 1.83 6.04 -4.84
C VAL A 73 0.30 6.06 -4.79
N TYR A 74 -0.32 7.18 -5.19
CA TYR A 74 -1.79 7.25 -5.28
C TYR A 74 -2.36 6.23 -6.25
N PHE A 75 -1.68 5.97 -7.37
CA PHE A 75 -2.08 4.92 -8.30
C PHE A 75 -2.10 3.53 -7.65
N VAL A 76 -1.07 3.17 -6.87
CA VAL A 76 -1.04 1.90 -6.13
C VAL A 76 -2.19 1.83 -5.13
N PHE A 77 -2.41 2.90 -4.36
CA PHE A 77 -3.51 2.98 -3.39
C PHE A 77 -4.88 2.73 -4.04
N LEU A 78 -5.15 3.34 -5.21
CA LEU A 78 -6.40 3.14 -5.93
C LEU A 78 -6.56 1.70 -6.44
N VAL A 79 -5.47 1.07 -6.91
CA VAL A 79 -5.47 -0.33 -7.34
C VAL A 79 -5.75 -1.27 -6.18
N GLU A 80 -5.15 -1.02 -5.00
CA GLU A 80 -5.40 -1.80 -3.78
C GLU A 80 -6.85 -1.63 -3.28
N LEU A 81 -7.38 -0.41 -3.24
CA LEU A 81 -8.78 -0.15 -2.90
C LEU A 81 -9.73 -0.92 -3.81
N ARG A 82 -9.43 -0.95 -5.12
CA ARG A 82 -10.25 -1.70 -6.07
C ARG A 82 -10.15 -3.21 -5.84
N ALA A 83 -8.96 -3.72 -5.54
CA ALA A 83 -8.76 -5.12 -5.19
C ALA A 83 -9.56 -5.51 -3.93
N LEU A 84 -9.57 -4.64 -2.91
CA LEU A 84 -10.38 -4.82 -1.70
C LEU A 84 -11.87 -4.87 -1.99
N LEU A 85 -12.39 -4.00 -2.87
CA LEU A 85 -13.80 -4.07 -3.29
C LEU A 85 -14.16 -5.38 -3.99
N LYS A 86 -13.28 -5.86 -4.89
CA LYS A 86 -13.49 -7.14 -5.60
C LYS A 86 -13.45 -8.34 -4.66
N VAL A 87 -12.58 -8.31 -3.66
CA VAL A 87 -12.42 -9.36 -2.65
C VAL A 87 -13.44 -9.22 -1.52
N GLY A 88 -14.11 -8.07 -1.38
CA GLY A 88 -15.09 -7.78 -0.33
C GLY A 88 -16.11 -8.89 -0.08
N PRO A 89 -16.82 -9.42 -1.08
CA PRO A 89 -17.77 -10.52 -0.89
C PRO A 89 -17.16 -11.80 -0.31
N TYR A 90 -15.86 -12.04 -0.54
CA TYR A 90 -15.15 -13.16 0.07
C TYR A 90 -14.85 -12.85 1.55
N LEU A 91 -14.27 -11.69 1.84
CA LEU A 91 -13.92 -11.29 3.23
C LEU A 91 -15.12 -11.26 4.17
N GLN A 92 -16.31 -10.91 3.67
CA GLN A 92 -17.54 -10.91 4.48
C GLN A 92 -18.02 -12.33 4.85
N ASN A 93 -17.60 -13.35 4.10
CA ASN A 93 -17.93 -14.76 4.35
C ASN A 93 -16.77 -15.53 5.03
N GLU A 94 -15.61 -14.91 5.19
CA GLU A 94 -14.44 -15.53 5.81
C GLU A 94 -14.54 -15.58 7.33
N LEU A 95 -13.96 -16.63 7.91
CA LEU A 95 -13.84 -16.79 9.36
C LEU A 95 -12.46 -16.29 9.80
N PHE A 96 -12.43 -15.09 10.37
CA PHE A 96 -11.25 -14.58 11.07
C PHE A 96 -11.13 -15.30 12.42
N TYR A 97 -10.44 -16.45 12.46
CA TYR A 97 -10.23 -17.22 13.69
C TYR A 97 -8.82 -17.03 14.23
N THR A 98 -8.72 -16.38 15.39
CA THR A 98 -7.46 -16.18 16.13
C THR A 98 -7.40 -16.98 17.44
N GLY A 99 -8.51 -17.60 17.83
CA GLY A 99 -8.69 -18.25 19.14
C GLY A 99 -9.19 -17.30 20.23
N ASN A 100 -9.36 -16.01 19.93
CA ASN A 100 -10.01 -15.04 20.80
C ASN A 100 -11.30 -14.52 20.15
N GLU A 101 -12.45 -14.97 20.64
CA GLU A 101 -13.77 -14.62 20.07
C GLU A 101 -14.02 -13.11 20.01
N LYS A 102 -13.49 -12.35 20.97
CA LYS A 102 -13.67 -10.89 20.99
C LYS A 102 -12.91 -10.23 19.83
N GLU A 103 -11.65 -10.59 19.62
CA GLU A 103 -10.83 -10.06 18.52
C GLU A 103 -11.38 -10.49 17.15
N ASP A 104 -11.92 -11.71 17.06
CA ASP A 104 -12.53 -12.26 15.85
C ASP A 104 -13.80 -11.48 15.44
N VAL A 105 -14.63 -11.09 16.43
CA VAL A 105 -15.80 -10.23 16.21
C VAL A 105 -15.39 -8.81 15.85
N GLU A 106 -14.45 -8.21 16.59
CA GLU A 106 -13.94 -6.86 16.32
C GLU A 106 -13.32 -6.76 14.92
N THR A 107 -12.56 -7.78 14.50
CA THR A 107 -11.96 -7.84 13.15
C THR A 107 -13.04 -7.85 12.07
N ARG A 108 -14.11 -8.63 12.26
CA ARG A 108 -15.21 -8.70 11.28
C ARG A 108 -15.94 -7.37 11.12
N VAL A 109 -16.25 -6.73 12.24
CA VAL A 109 -16.88 -5.40 12.25
C VAL A 109 -15.99 -4.38 11.53
N ALA A 110 -14.69 -4.35 11.86
CA ALA A 110 -13.74 -3.43 11.22
C ALA A 110 -13.62 -3.65 9.70
N VAL A 111 -13.64 -4.91 9.25
CA VAL A 111 -13.64 -5.26 7.82
C VAL A 111 -14.92 -4.79 7.13
N ASP A 112 -16.08 -5.01 7.74
CA ASP A 112 -17.36 -4.57 7.20
C ASP A 112 -17.47 -3.04 7.12
N GLU A 113 -17.01 -2.32 8.15
CA GLU A 113 -16.95 -0.86 8.17
C GLU A 113 -16.01 -0.33 7.08
N LEU A 114 -14.81 -0.92 6.95
CA LEU A 114 -13.85 -0.56 5.91
C LEU A 114 -14.47 -0.76 4.52
N LEU A 115 -15.07 -1.91 4.24
CA LEU A 115 -15.74 -2.16 2.96
C LEU A 115 -16.91 -1.20 2.73
N GLY A 116 -17.65 -0.84 3.78
CA GLY A 116 -18.71 0.16 3.74
C GLY A 116 -18.19 1.54 3.33
N ILE A 117 -17.06 1.99 3.88
CA ILE A 117 -16.41 3.26 3.53
C ILE A 117 -15.93 3.22 2.08
N ILE A 118 -15.23 2.15 1.67
CA ILE A 118 -14.67 2.06 0.31
C ILE A 118 -15.77 2.08 -0.75
N ARG A 119 -16.93 1.44 -0.49
CA ARG A 119 -18.09 1.44 -1.40
C ARG A 119 -18.70 2.83 -1.64
N GLN A 120 -18.50 3.79 -0.74
CA GLN A 120 -19.00 5.16 -0.90
C GLN A 120 -18.18 5.97 -1.92
N PHE A 121 -16.96 5.54 -2.23
CA PHE A 121 -16.14 6.20 -3.24
C PHE A 121 -16.56 5.75 -4.64
N PRO A 122 -17.00 6.68 -5.52
CA PRO A 122 -17.38 6.33 -6.88
C PRO A 122 -16.18 5.77 -7.66
N ASP A 123 -16.45 4.82 -8.54
CA ASP A 123 -15.42 4.10 -9.32
C ASP A 123 -14.58 5.12 -10.12
N GLN A 124 -13.31 5.31 -9.72
CA GLN A 124 -12.41 6.25 -10.37
C GLN A 124 -11.61 5.62 -11.53
N PHE A 125 -11.88 4.34 -11.85
CA PHE A 125 -11.09 3.54 -12.78
C PHE A 125 -11.95 2.78 -13.78
N ASP A 126 -11.62 2.89 -15.07
CA ASP A 126 -12.11 1.97 -16.09
C ASP A 126 -11.22 0.71 -16.12
N GLU A 127 -11.78 -0.41 -15.67
CA GLU A 127 -11.09 -1.70 -15.63
C GLU A 127 -10.71 -2.22 -17.02
N ASN A 128 -11.47 -1.85 -18.05
CA ASN A 128 -11.23 -2.32 -19.40
C ASN A 128 -9.98 -1.68 -20.01
N GLU A 129 -9.64 -0.46 -19.57
CA GLU A 129 -8.41 0.21 -19.98
C GLU A 129 -7.17 -0.31 -19.23
N LEU A 130 -7.32 -0.74 -17.97
CA LEU A 130 -6.18 -1.14 -17.14
C LEU A 130 -5.90 -2.65 -17.16
N PHE A 131 -6.96 -3.46 -17.24
CA PHE A 131 -6.94 -4.91 -17.11
C PHE A 131 -7.59 -5.60 -18.31
N THR A 132 -7.19 -5.22 -19.53
CA THR A 132 -7.53 -6.00 -20.72
C THR A 132 -7.09 -7.46 -20.54
N VAL A 133 -7.86 -8.40 -21.12
CA VAL A 133 -7.75 -9.88 -21.03
C VAL A 133 -6.32 -10.46 -21.27
N CYS A 134 -5.40 -9.63 -21.77
CA CYS A 134 -4.00 -9.95 -22.04
C CYS A 134 -3.05 -9.94 -20.83
N LEU A 135 -3.50 -9.48 -19.65
CA LEU A 135 -2.71 -9.50 -18.42
C LEU A 135 -2.44 -10.90 -17.85
N LYS A 136 -2.70 -12.00 -18.57
CA LYS A 136 -2.41 -13.36 -18.08
C LYS A 136 -0.93 -13.57 -17.75
N LYS A 137 0.00 -12.92 -18.47
CA LYS A 137 1.46 -13.08 -18.27
C LYS A 137 2.01 -12.27 -17.08
N TYR A 138 1.50 -11.06 -16.85
CA TYR A 138 1.91 -10.19 -15.73
C TYR A 138 1.05 -10.36 -14.48
N SER A 139 -0.14 -10.96 -14.58
CA SER A 139 -0.95 -11.36 -13.42
C SER A 139 -0.16 -12.21 -12.43
N TYR A 140 0.70 -13.13 -12.92
CA TYR A 140 1.55 -13.93 -12.04
C TYR A 140 2.62 -13.10 -11.32
N LEU A 141 3.16 -12.08 -11.98
CA LEU A 141 4.17 -11.17 -11.42
C LEU A 141 3.55 -10.16 -10.44
N ILE A 142 2.39 -9.60 -10.78
CA ILE A 142 1.62 -8.70 -9.90
C ILE A 142 1.13 -9.46 -8.67
N LYS A 143 0.58 -10.67 -8.84
CA LYS A 143 0.24 -11.54 -7.71
C LYS A 143 1.46 -11.82 -6.83
N ARG A 144 2.65 -12.09 -7.40
CA ARG A 144 3.88 -12.26 -6.60
C ARG A 144 4.32 -10.99 -5.88
N VAL A 145 4.23 -9.81 -6.51
CA VAL A 145 4.59 -8.53 -5.88
C VAL A 145 3.62 -8.18 -4.75
N LEU A 146 2.31 -8.37 -4.95
CA LEU A 146 1.30 -8.16 -3.90
C LEU A 146 1.38 -9.21 -2.79
N VAL A 147 1.67 -10.48 -3.10
CA VAL A 147 1.89 -11.54 -2.09
C VAL A 147 3.21 -11.34 -1.32
N LEU A 148 4.22 -10.72 -1.91
CA LEU A 148 5.40 -10.28 -1.15
C LEU A 148 5.05 -9.14 -0.18
N ASP A 149 4.04 -8.34 -0.50
CA ASP A 149 3.46 -7.37 0.45
C ASP A 149 2.64 -8.04 1.56
N GLU A 150 2.05 -9.23 1.35
CA GLU A 150 1.48 -10.04 2.45
C GLU A 150 2.55 -10.53 3.44
N LEU A 151 3.76 -10.83 2.99
CA LEU A 151 4.90 -11.14 3.87
C LEU A 151 5.43 -9.88 4.59
N SER A 152 5.39 -8.72 3.92
CA SER A 152 5.61 -7.40 4.52
C SER A 152 4.53 -7.05 5.55
N LEU A 153 3.29 -7.47 5.33
CA LEU A 153 2.15 -7.35 6.25
C LEU A 153 2.30 -8.23 7.48
N ARG A 154 2.91 -9.42 7.38
CA ARG A 154 3.29 -10.19 8.58
C ARG A 154 4.37 -9.49 9.40
N LEU A 155 5.29 -8.79 8.76
CA LEU A 155 6.22 -7.89 9.46
C LEU A 155 5.48 -6.67 10.04
N LYS A 156 4.50 -6.10 9.33
CA LYS A 156 3.61 -5.07 9.89
C LYS A 156 2.74 -5.60 11.03
N GLN A 157 2.37 -6.88 11.08
CA GLN A 157 1.64 -7.49 12.20
C GLN A 157 2.48 -7.44 13.49
N TYR A 158 3.80 -7.61 13.36
CA TYR A 158 4.77 -7.39 14.44
C TYR A 158 4.87 -5.91 14.88
N TYR A 159 4.63 -4.96 13.97
CA TYR A 159 4.55 -3.52 14.29
C TYR A 159 3.12 -3.04 14.63
N LEU A 160 2.07 -3.80 14.31
CA LEU A 160 0.66 -3.48 14.56
C LEU A 160 0.27 -3.70 16.02
N LEU A 161 1.00 -4.57 16.74
CA LEU A 161 0.95 -4.61 18.21
C LEU A 161 1.45 -3.29 18.85
N ARG A 162 2.10 -2.40 18.08
CA ARG A 162 2.39 -1.01 18.46
C ARG A 162 1.44 0.03 17.83
N ALA A 163 0.53 -0.37 16.94
CA ALA A 163 -0.43 0.53 16.28
C ALA A 163 -1.52 1.08 17.22
N HIS A 164 -1.61 0.57 18.45
CA HIS A 164 -2.34 1.25 19.53
C HIS A 164 -1.78 2.67 19.80
N SER A 165 -0.54 2.96 19.41
CA SER A 165 0.04 4.31 19.45
C SER A 165 -0.28 5.15 18.20
N PHE A 166 -0.73 4.55 17.10
CA PHE A 166 -0.95 5.26 15.83
C PHE A 166 -2.38 5.82 15.73
N ILE A 167 -3.38 5.07 16.20
CA ILE A 167 -4.78 5.54 16.25
C ILE A 167 -4.95 6.61 17.35
N VAL A 168 -4.30 6.45 18.50
CA VAL A 168 -4.29 7.47 19.58
C VAL A 168 -3.51 8.73 19.20
N PHE A 169 -2.57 8.65 18.26
CA PHE A 169 -1.82 9.82 17.77
C PHE A 169 -2.54 10.56 16.64
N ALA A 170 -3.32 9.85 15.81
CA ALA A 170 -4.17 10.45 14.79
C ALA A 170 -5.37 11.22 15.37
N SER A 171 -5.80 10.90 16.60
CA SER A 171 -6.85 11.64 17.32
C SER A 171 -6.35 12.86 18.12
N LYS A 172 -5.07 13.22 18.00
CA LYS A 172 -4.48 14.42 18.62
C LYS A 172 -4.06 15.51 17.61
N PHE A 173 -4.60 15.42 16.40
CA PHE A 173 -4.74 16.55 15.48
C PHE A 173 -6.22 16.85 15.27
#